data_AF-A0A6I2U8N5-F1
#
_entry.id   AF-A0A6I2U8N5-F1
#
_cell.length_a   1.000
_cell.length_b   1.000
_cell.length_c   1.000
_cell.angle_alpha   90.00
_cell.angle_beta   90.00
_cell.angle_gamma   90.00
#
_symmetry.space_group_name_H-M   'P 1'
#
loop_
_entity.id
_entity.type
_entity.pdbx_description
1 polymer ?
#
loop_
_entity_poly.entity_id
_entity_poly.type
_entity_poly.pdbx_seq_one_letter_code
_entity_poly.pdbx_strand_id
1 'polypeptide(L)' 'MGNPILYIVIPCYNEEAVLPLTSGMFLKKIKDLAAAGKISDKSRILFVNDGSKDKTWDIIRSLAEADEH' A
#
# COMPACT_ATOMS: atom_id res chain seq x y z
N MET A 1 19.59 -15.65 -8.51
CA MET A 1 19.22 -14.22 -8.41
C MET A 1 17.86 -14.18 -7.74
N GLY A 2 17.69 -13.41 -6.67
CA GLY A 2 16.38 -13.25 -6.03
C GLY A 2 15.47 -12.34 -6.85
N ASN A 3 14.16 -12.47 -6.68
CA ASN A 3 13.19 -11.55 -7.28
C ASN A 3 13.43 -10.12 -6.75
N PRO A 4 13.24 -9.07 -7.56
CA PRO A 4 13.45 -7.69 -7.13
C PRO A 4 12.44 -7.28 -6.05
N ILE A 5 12.84 -6.38 -5.16
CA ILE A 5 11.94 -5.77 -4.17
C ILE A 5 11.38 -4.48 -4.75
N LEU A 6 10.08 -4.47 -5.05
CA LEU A 6 9.31 -3.31 -5.46
C LEU A 6 8.72 -2.57 -4.25
N TYR A 7 8.84 -1.25 -4.25
CA TYR A 7 8.08 -0.33 -3.39
C TYR A 7 7.15 0.52 -4.25
N ILE A 8 5.86 0.59 -3.89
CA ILE A 8 4.89 1.48 -4.51
C ILE A 8 4.60 2.61 -3.53
N VAL A 9 5.05 3.82 -3.84
CA VAL A 9 4.87 5.00 -2.97
C VAL A 9 3.66 5.80 -3.45
N ILE A 10 2.72 6.07 -2.54
CA ILE A 10 1.44 6.71 -2.85
C ILE A 10 1.26 7.92 -1.93
N PRO A 11 1.34 9.16 -2.45
CA PRO A 11 0.95 10.34 -1.68
C PRO A 11 -0.58 10.36 -1.49
N CYS A 12 -1.03 10.68 -0.29
CA CYS A 12 -2.44 10.75 0.07
C CYS A 12 -2.76 12.11 0.69
N TYR A 13 -3.66 12.86 0.06
CA TYR A 13 -4.19 14.14 0.56
C TYR A 13 -5.72 14.13 0.55
N ASN A 14 -6.32 14.10 1.73
CA ASN A 14 -7.77 14.04 1.93
C ASN A 14 -8.49 12.88 1.19
N GLU A 15 -7.96 11.67 1.36
CA GLU A 15 -8.41 10.45 0.66
C GLU A 15 -9.31 9.54 1.54
N GLU A 16 -9.93 10.07 2.61
CA GLU A 16 -10.71 9.28 3.59
C GLU A 16 -11.74 8.33 2.96
N ALA A 17 -12.43 8.78 1.91
CA ALA A 17 -13.47 7.99 1.26
C ALA A 17 -12.93 6.92 0.29
N VAL A 18 -11.74 7.11 -0.27
CA VAL A 18 -11.23 6.35 -1.42
C VAL A 18 -10.11 5.40 -1.03
N LEU A 19 -9.26 5.81 -0.08
CA LEU A 19 -8.10 5.02 0.38
C LEU A 19 -8.47 3.59 0.84
N PRO A 20 -9.58 3.34 1.57
CA PRO A 20 -9.97 1.98 1.95
C PRO A 20 -10.29 1.07 0.76
N LEU A 21 -10.77 1.64 -0.36
CA LEU A 21 -11.09 0.89 -1.57
C LEU A 21 -9.83 0.64 -2.41
N THR A 22 -8.99 1.66 -2.56
CA THR A 22 -7.79 1.59 -3.40
C THR A 22 -6.67 0.76 -2.80
N SER A 23 -6.51 0.79 -1.47
CA SER A 23 -5.54 -0.05 -0.75
C SER A 23 -5.72 -1.54 -1.04
N GLY A 24 -6.96 -2.05 -1.05
CA GLY A 24 -7.25 -3.44 -1.41
C GLY A 24 -6.83 -3.80 -2.84
N MET A 25 -6.96 -2.87 -3.79
CA MET A 25 -6.53 -3.07 -5.17
C MET A 25 -5.00 -3.12 -5.29
N PHE A 26 -4.28 -2.24 -4.60
CA PHE A 26 -2.81 -2.26 -4.57
C PHE A 26 -2.27 -3.53 -3.91
N LEU A 27 -2.87 -3.93 -2.79
CA LEU A 27 -2.51 -5.15 -2.06
C LEU A 27 -2.67 -6.39 -2.94
N LYS A 28 -3.82 -6.50 -3.62
CA LYS A 28 -4.06 -7.57 -4.59
C LYS A 28 -2.98 -7.56 -5.68
N LYS A 29 -2.63 -6.39 -6.22
CA LYS A 29 -1.64 -6.27 -7.28
C LYS A 29 -0.25 -6.72 -6.85
N ILE A 30 0.22 -6.32 -5.66
CA ILE A 30 1.51 -6.79 -5.13
C ILE A 30 1.48 -8.30 -4.89
N LYS A 31 0.41 -8.83 -4.29
CA LYS A 31 0.27 -10.27 -4.06
C LYS A 31 0.27 -11.07 -5.38
N ASP A 32 -0.44 -10.59 -6.40
CA ASP A 32 -0.46 -11.20 -7.73
C ASP A 32 0.94 -11.19 -8.39
N LEU A 33 1.70 -10.10 -8.25
CA LEU A 33 3.07 -9.99 -8.80
C LEU A 33 4.06 -10.90 -8.06
N ALA A 34 3.94 -11.00 -6.73
CA ALA A 34 4.75 -11.88 -5.92
C ALA A 34 4.45 -13.36 -6.24
N ALA A 35 3.17 -13.73 -6.34
CA ALA A 35 2.73 -15.06 -6.72
C ALA A 35 3.18 -15.45 -8.14
N ALA A 36 3.24 -14.49 -9.07
CA ALA A 36 3.78 -14.69 -10.41
C ALA A 36 5.31 -14.73 -10.46
N GLY A 37 6.02 -14.64 -9.32
CA GLY A 37 7.48 -14.66 -9.24
C GLY A 37 8.15 -13.43 -9.86
N LYS A 38 7.42 -12.32 -10.05
CA LYS A 38 7.95 -11.09 -10.67
C LYS A 38 8.64 -10.16 -9.68
N ILE A 39 8.23 -10.22 -8.42
CA ILE A 39 8.79 -9.45 -7.29
C ILE A 39 8.94 -10.36 -6.07
N SER A 40 9.70 -9.90 -5.07
CA SER A 40 9.81 -10.55 -3.78
C SER A 40 8.55 -10.28 -2.93
N ASP A 41 8.18 -11.23 -2.09
CA ASP A 41 7.28 -11.07 -0.94
C ASP A 41 7.68 -9.95 0.03
N LYS A 42 8.94 -9.50 0.01
CA LYS A 42 9.42 -8.33 0.75
C LYS A 42 9.01 -7.00 0.13
N SER A 43 8.27 -7.01 -0.97
CA SER A 43 7.70 -5.81 -1.59
C SER A 43 6.64 -5.16 -0.72
N ARG A 44 6.55 -3.83 -0.81
CA ARG A 44 5.72 -3.01 0.07
C ARG A 44 4.96 -1.90 -0.66
N ILE A 45 3.82 -1.50 -0.08
CA ILE A 45 3.06 -0.31 -0.42
C ILE A 45 3.33 0.72 0.67
N LEU A 46 3.80 1.91 0.28
CA LEU A 46 4.09 3.00 1.20
C LEU A 46 3.11 4.14 0.96
N PHE A 47 2.11 4.25 1.83
CA PHE A 47 1.23 5.42 1.87
C PHE A 47 1.92 6.57 2.61
N VAL A 48 1.98 7.74 1.97
CA VAL A 48 2.57 8.95 2.54
C VAL A 48 1.45 9.96 2.74
N ASN A 49 1.15 10.30 3.99
CA ASN A 49 0.22 11.39 4.26
C ASN A 49 0.87 12.73 3.86
N ASP A 50 0.28 13.41 2.89
CA ASP A 50 0.76 14.67 2.32
C ASP A 50 0.06 15.90 2.92
N GLY A 51 -0.11 15.90 4.25
CA GLY A 51 -0.72 17.02 4.99
C GLY A 51 -2.25 17.01 5.02
N SER A 52 -2.87 15.83 4.97
CA SER A 52 -4.33 15.64 5.06
C SER A 52 -4.90 16.22 6.35
N LYS A 53 -6.13 16.77 6.26
CA LYS A 53 -6.87 17.32 7.41
C LYS A 53 -8.06 16.45 7.85
N ASP A 54 -8.34 15.41 7.08
CA ASP A 54 -9.38 14.43 7.35
C ASP A 54 -8.79 13.17 8.02
N LYS A 55 -9.53 12.05 8.05
CA LYS A 55 -9.07 10.82 8.70
C LYS A 55 -8.10 9.97 7.86
N THR A 56 -7.53 10.52 6.79
CA THR A 56 -6.56 9.80 5.94
C THR A 56 -5.44 9.17 6.77
N TRP A 57 -4.90 9.88 7.77
CA TRP A 57 -3.83 9.32 8.62
C TRP A 57 -4.26 8.10 9.43
N ASP A 58 -5.45 8.15 10.02
CA ASP A 58 -5.98 7.05 10.82
C ASP A 58 -6.23 5.80 9.97
N ILE A 59 -6.67 6.01 8.73
CA ILE A 59 -6.83 4.93 7.74
C ILE A 59 -5.47 4.34 7.37
N ILE A 60 -4.46 5.16 7.06
CA ILE A 60 -3.10 4.68 6.75
C ILE A 60 -2.56 3.81 7.89
N ARG A 61 -2.69 4.27 9.15
CA ARG A 61 -2.24 3.50 10.31
C ARG A 61 -2.99 2.17 10.45
N SER A 62 -4.32 2.20 10.33
CA SER A 62 -5.15 0.99 10.42
C SER A 62 -4.79 -0.03 9.33
N LEU A 63 -4.49 0.42 8.12
CA LEU A 63 -4.06 -0.44 7.02
C LEU A 63 -2.69 -1.08 7.30
N ALA A 64 -1.72 -0.29 7.80
CA ALA A 64 -0.38 -0.78 8.13
C ALA A 64 -0.36 -1.77 9.32
N GLU A 65 -1.34 -1.68 10.22
CA GLU A 65 -1.52 -2.66 11.30
C GLU A 65 -2.18 -3.96 10.82
N ALA A 66 -3.01 -3.88 9.77
CA ALA A 66 -3.81 -5.01 9.26
C ALA A 66 -3.06 -5.91 8.28
N ASP A 67 -2.11 -5.39 7.49
CA ASP A 67 -1.30 -6.16 6.55
C ASP A 67 0.17 -5.69 6.58
N GLU A 68 1.10 -6.63 6.38
CA GLU A 68 2.53 -6.35 6.39
C GLU A 68 3.05 -5.76 5.08
N HIS A 69 2.29 -5.89 3.98
CA HIS A 69 2.64 -5.40 2.64
C HIS A 69 2.33 -3.93 2.43
#